data_AF-A0A846EHV5-F1
#
_entry.id   AF-A0A846EHV5-F1
#
_cell.length_a   1.000
_cell.length_b   1.000
_cell.length_c   1.000
_cell.angle_alpha   90.00
_cell.angle_beta   90.00
_cell.angle_gamma   90.00
#
_symmetry.space_group_name_H-M   'P 1'
#
loop_
_entity.id
_entity.type
_entity.pdbx_description
1 polymer ?
#
loop_
_entity_poly.entity_id
_entity_poly.type
_entity_poly.pdbx_seq_one_letter_code
_entity_poly.pdbx_strand_id
1 'polypeptide(L)'
;MKRNLPHQDQNIFLQARTFLAKNQCRYVLVIDDLEKDRIDIALQVFQRYREALDTLSPEQKKRASVHFLVNMIEAYYFADAQAINTVLGTDLKYHLEDVEKITHPKNRLKKLHPGFDEKEDGGEIIKRLRIEHILSRSDACASLRTLFYWCYKVLQKYPQLDVLEDFSVEKYHFHDGILSDITRHQL
;
A
#
# COMPACT_ATOMS: atom_id res chain seq x y z
N MET A 1 2.78 -14.17 -27.90
CA MET A 1 4.04 -13.42 -27.87
C MET A 1 4.48 -13.32 -26.41
N LYS A 2 5.56 -14.01 -26.00
CA LYS A 2 6.03 -13.96 -24.60
C LYS A 2 6.64 -12.59 -24.35
N ARG A 3 5.98 -11.73 -23.58
CA ARG A 3 6.60 -10.50 -23.07
C ARG A 3 7.65 -10.91 -22.04
N ASN A 4 8.91 -10.61 -22.31
CA ASN A 4 9.99 -10.91 -21.39
C ASN A 4 9.81 -10.04 -20.13
N LEU A 5 9.49 -10.69 -19.02
CA LEU A 5 9.51 -10.06 -17.70
C LEU A 5 10.95 -9.67 -17.37
N PRO A 6 11.23 -8.43 -16.93
CA PRO A 6 12.50 -8.08 -16.30
C PRO A 6 12.94 -9.13 -15.27
N HIS A 7 14.24 -9.45 -15.23
CA HIS A 7 14.76 -10.53 -14.38
C HIS A 7 14.40 -10.37 -12.89
N GLN A 8 14.31 -9.13 -12.39
CA GLN A 8 13.92 -8.86 -11.00
C GLN A 8 12.50 -9.31 -10.70
N ASP A 9 11.57 -9.10 -11.64
CA ASP A 9 10.18 -9.51 -11.45
C ASP A 9 10.04 -11.02 -11.42
N GLN A 10 10.76 -11.71 -12.31
CA GLN A 10 10.77 -13.18 -12.36
C GLN A 10 11.12 -13.80 -11.00
N ASN A 11 12.07 -13.20 -10.28
CA ASN A 11 12.45 -13.63 -8.93
C ASN A 11 11.31 -13.42 -7.93
N ILE A 12 10.64 -12.27 -7.94
CA ILE A 12 9.49 -11.97 -7.06
C ILE A 12 8.40 -13.03 -7.26
N PHE A 13 8.03 -13.36 -8.49
CA PHE A 13 6.96 -14.33 -8.75
C PHE A 13 7.37 -15.76 -8.41
N LEU A 14 8.63 -16.14 -8.67
CA LEU A 14 9.13 -17.45 -8.29
C LEU A 14 9.07 -17.64 -6.77
N GLN A 15 9.42 -16.60 -6.02
CA GLN A 15 9.33 -16.60 -4.56
C GLN A 15 7.87 -16.67 -4.09
N ALA A 16 6.98 -15.84 -4.63
CA ALA A 16 5.55 -15.86 -4.32
C ALA A 16 4.93 -17.25 -4.58
N ARG A 17 5.20 -17.84 -5.75
CA ARG A 17 4.73 -19.19 -6.11
C ARG A 17 5.25 -20.23 -5.14
N THR A 18 6.55 -20.22 -4.85
CA THR A 18 7.17 -21.18 -3.93
C THR A 18 6.58 -21.07 -2.53
N PHE A 19 6.36 -19.84 -2.06
CA PHE A 19 5.75 -19.57 -0.76
C PHE A 19 4.31 -20.10 -0.68
N LEU A 20 3.46 -19.78 -1.66
CA LEU A 20 2.06 -20.20 -1.69
C LEU A 20 1.89 -21.72 -1.86
N ALA A 21 2.82 -22.39 -2.54
CA ALA A 21 2.84 -23.84 -2.68
C ALA A 21 3.19 -24.55 -1.35
N LYS A 22 4.13 -23.99 -0.59
CA LYS A 22 4.52 -24.53 0.72
C LYS A 22 3.55 -24.17 1.85
N ASN A 23 2.74 -23.14 1.66
CA ASN A 23 1.86 -22.60 2.70
C ASN A 23 0.42 -22.43 2.18
N GLN A 24 -0.42 -23.46 2.38
CA GLN A 24 -1.79 -23.50 1.84
C GLN A 24 -2.72 -22.41 2.42
N CYS A 25 -2.51 -22.02 3.67
CA CYS A 25 -3.34 -21.01 4.37
C CYS A 25 -2.67 -19.63 4.45
N ARG A 26 -1.67 -19.34 3.60
CA ARG A 26 -0.99 -18.04 3.58
C ARG A 26 -1.33 -17.26 2.31
N TYR A 27 -1.18 -15.95 2.42
CA TYR A 27 -1.42 -14.98 1.37
C TYR A 27 -0.11 -14.29 0.99
N VAL A 28 -0.05 -13.75 -0.22
CA VAL A 28 1.05 -12.91 -0.70
C VAL A 28 0.49 -11.58 -1.15
N LEU A 29 1.10 -10.49 -0.68
CA LEU A 29 0.89 -9.16 -1.19
C LEU A 29 2.17 -8.71 -1.88
N VAL A 30 2.06 -8.32 -3.14
CA VAL A 30 3.13 -7.62 -3.85
C VAL A 30 2.83 -6.13 -3.74
N ILE A 31 3.72 -5.39 -3.12
CA ILE A 31 3.60 -3.93 -2.95
C ILE A 31 4.74 -3.29 -3.72
N ASP A 32 4.40 -2.47 -4.72
CA ASP A 32 5.38 -1.63 -5.43
C ASP A 32 5.25 -0.19 -4.93
N ASP A 33 6.40 0.36 -4.56
CA ASP A 33 6.56 1.73 -4.11
C ASP A 33 6.61 2.63 -5.35
N LEU A 34 5.45 3.12 -5.77
CA LEU A 34 5.25 3.74 -7.08
C LEU A 34 5.67 5.21 -7.03
N GLU A 35 6.74 5.55 -7.73
CA GLU A 35 7.17 6.92 -7.87
C GLU A 35 6.26 7.74 -8.81
N LYS A 36 6.28 9.06 -8.63
CA LYS A 36 5.41 10.01 -9.35
C LYS A 36 5.57 9.94 -10.87
N ASP A 37 6.80 9.76 -11.33
CA ASP A 37 7.18 9.65 -12.74
C ASP A 37 6.67 8.35 -13.39
N ARG A 38 6.36 7.32 -12.57
CA ARG A 38 5.80 6.05 -13.00
C ARG A 38 4.27 6.01 -12.97
N ILE A 39 3.58 7.05 -12.52
CA ILE A 39 2.10 7.06 -12.44
C ILE A 39 1.45 6.80 -13.81
N ASP A 40 1.97 7.41 -14.87
CA ASP A 40 1.38 7.29 -16.22
C ASP A 40 1.48 5.86 -16.78
N ILE A 41 2.43 5.07 -16.26
CA ILE A 41 2.62 3.65 -16.62
C ILE A 41 2.12 2.68 -15.53
N ALA A 42 1.49 3.17 -14.46
CA ALA A 42 1.11 2.36 -13.31
C ALA A 42 0.18 1.19 -13.69
N LEU A 43 -0.75 1.41 -14.62
CA LEU A 43 -1.61 0.35 -15.15
C LEU A 43 -0.81 -0.73 -15.90
N GLN A 44 0.22 -0.34 -16.65
CA GLN A 44 1.08 -1.29 -17.38
C GLN A 44 1.94 -2.10 -16.40
N VAL A 45 2.48 -1.44 -15.36
CA VAL A 45 3.21 -2.08 -14.25
C VAL A 45 2.31 -3.07 -13.52
N PHE A 46 1.08 -2.67 -13.22
CA PHE A 46 0.08 -3.55 -12.61
C PHE A 46 -0.20 -4.79 -13.46
N GLN A 47 -0.48 -4.60 -14.75
CA GLN A 47 -0.74 -5.70 -15.68
C GLN A 47 0.45 -6.66 -15.74
N ARG A 48 1.67 -6.14 -15.76
CA ARG A 48 2.89 -6.95 -15.73
C ARG A 48 2.98 -7.83 -14.47
N TYR A 49 2.71 -7.29 -13.28
CA TYR A 49 2.67 -8.08 -12.05
C TYR A 49 1.53 -9.10 -12.05
N ARG A 50 0.35 -8.71 -12.55
CA ARG A 50 -0.82 -9.59 -12.66
C ARG A 50 -0.58 -10.75 -13.62
N GLU A 51 -0.10 -10.49 -14.83
CA GLU A 51 0.20 -11.52 -15.85
C GLU A 51 1.10 -12.62 -15.28
N ALA A 52 2.08 -12.24 -14.46
CA ALA A 52 2.97 -13.21 -13.85
C ALA A 52 2.35 -13.95 -12.66
N LEU A 53 1.56 -13.29 -11.80
CA LEU A 53 0.77 -13.98 -10.77
C LEU A 53 -0.31 -14.87 -11.38
N ASP A 54 -0.77 -14.57 -12.59
CA ASP A 54 -1.74 -15.39 -13.31
C ASP A 54 -1.13 -16.70 -13.85
N THR A 55 0.17 -16.93 -13.66
CA THR A 55 0.79 -18.25 -13.85
C THR A 55 0.57 -19.20 -12.66
N LEU A 56 0.08 -18.69 -11.52
CA LEU A 56 -0.27 -19.49 -10.35
C LEU A 56 -1.48 -20.40 -10.62
N SER A 57 -1.64 -21.46 -9.84
CA SER A 57 -2.87 -22.27 -9.88
C SER A 57 -4.10 -21.43 -9.50
N PRO A 58 -5.32 -21.80 -9.93
CA PRO A 58 -6.54 -21.04 -9.61
C PRO A 58 -6.74 -20.76 -8.12
N GLU A 59 -6.35 -21.69 -7.26
CA GLU A 59 -6.43 -21.52 -5.81
C GLU A 59 -5.40 -20.50 -5.29
N GLN A 60 -4.15 -20.59 -5.77
CA GLN A 60 -3.08 -19.68 -5.38
C GLN A 60 -3.34 -18.25 -5.87
N LYS A 61 -3.94 -18.07 -7.05
CA LYS A 61 -4.32 -16.75 -7.58
C LYS A 61 -5.25 -15.99 -6.63
N LYS A 62 -6.18 -16.69 -5.96
CA LYS A 62 -7.10 -16.10 -4.98
C LYS A 62 -6.39 -15.66 -3.69
N ARG A 63 -5.13 -16.08 -3.50
CA ARG A 63 -4.30 -15.78 -2.33
C ARG A 63 -3.17 -14.80 -2.62
N ALA A 64 -3.15 -14.19 -3.81
CA ALA A 64 -2.11 -13.24 -4.23
C ALA A 64 -2.71 -11.95 -4.80
N SER A 65 -2.25 -10.81 -4.32
CA SER A 65 -2.66 -9.48 -4.80
C SER A 65 -1.48 -8.57 -5.07
N VAL A 66 -1.72 -7.55 -5.91
CA VAL A 66 -0.76 -6.48 -6.23
C VAL A 66 -1.35 -5.15 -5.80
N HIS A 67 -0.57 -4.35 -5.08
CA HIS A 67 -0.94 -3.03 -4.62
C HIS A 67 0.21 -2.03 -4.81
N PHE A 68 -0.12 -0.74 -4.74
CA PHE A 68 0.84 0.35 -4.85
C PHE A 68 0.79 1.24 -3.62
N LEU A 69 1.94 1.75 -3.22
CA LEU A 69 2.07 2.94 -2.40
C LEU A 69 2.40 4.11 -3.35
N VAL A 70 1.43 4.99 -3.59
CA VAL A 70 1.54 6.03 -4.62
C VAL A 70 2.35 7.21 -4.11
N ASN A 71 3.31 7.65 -4.93
CA ASN A 71 4.37 8.60 -4.57
C ASN A 71 5.21 8.15 -3.38
N MET A 72 5.44 6.84 -3.28
CA MET A 72 6.19 6.18 -2.23
C MET A 72 5.52 6.19 -0.85
N ILE A 73 6.02 5.37 0.08
CA ILE A 73 5.51 5.31 1.45
C ILE A 73 5.56 6.67 2.18
N GLU A 74 6.52 7.54 1.86
CA GLU A 74 6.69 8.85 2.49
C GLU A 74 5.53 9.80 2.21
N ALA A 75 4.78 9.61 1.12
CA ALA A 75 3.58 10.40 0.88
C ALA A 75 2.59 10.25 2.04
N TYR A 76 2.39 9.01 2.52
CA TYR A 76 1.45 8.70 3.58
C TYR A 76 1.87 9.24 4.95
N TYR A 77 3.15 9.60 5.14
CA TYR A 77 3.57 10.28 6.37
C TYR A 77 2.84 11.63 6.52
N PHE A 78 2.61 12.32 5.41
CA PHE A 78 1.91 13.60 5.40
C PHE A 78 0.40 13.48 5.66
N ALA A 79 -0.15 12.27 5.67
CA ALA A 79 -1.54 12.05 6.05
C ALA A 79 -1.72 12.09 7.57
N ASP A 80 -0.61 11.99 8.33
CA ASP A 80 -0.59 12.15 9.78
C ASP A 80 0.56 13.09 10.20
N ALA A 81 0.30 14.40 10.12
CA ALA A 81 1.27 15.42 10.48
C ALA A 81 1.78 15.28 11.93
N GLN A 82 0.96 14.74 12.84
CA GLN A 82 1.35 14.54 14.24
C GLN A 82 2.48 13.51 14.36
N ALA A 83 2.46 12.45 13.56
CA ALA A 83 3.52 11.44 13.54
C ALA A 83 4.86 12.08 13.15
N ILE A 84 4.86 12.90 12.08
CA ILE A 84 6.06 13.62 11.63
C ILE A 84 6.54 14.60 12.72
N ASN A 85 5.65 15.42 13.26
CA ASN A 85 5.98 16.42 14.27
C ASN A 85 6.61 15.79 15.52
N THR A 86 6.11 14.62 15.92
CA THR A 86 6.61 13.90 17.09
C THR A 86 8.04 13.39 16.88
N VAL A 87 8.37 12.91 15.68
CA VAL A 87 9.69 12.33 15.39
C VAL A 87 10.71 13.43 15.05
N LEU A 88 10.34 14.36 14.17
CA LEU A 88 11.26 15.35 13.61
C LEU A 88 11.29 16.68 14.38
N GLY A 89 10.45 16.84 15.41
CA GLY A 89 10.35 18.09 16.19
C GLY A 89 9.79 19.26 15.38
N THR A 90 8.96 18.98 14.37
CA THR A 90 8.38 19.99 13.47
C THR A 90 7.01 20.46 13.94
N ASP A 91 6.46 21.48 13.29
CA ASP A 91 5.09 21.98 13.50
C ASP A 91 4.30 22.01 12.17
N LEU A 92 4.22 20.83 11.53
CA LEU A 92 3.41 20.64 10.33
C LEU A 92 1.93 20.68 10.68
N LYS A 93 1.18 21.40 9.85
CA LYS A 93 -0.28 21.31 9.80
C LYS A 93 -0.71 20.07 8.99
N TYR A 94 -1.91 19.59 9.28
CA TYR A 94 -2.55 18.52 8.52
C TYR A 94 -2.62 18.86 7.02
N HIS A 95 -2.30 17.87 6.18
CA HIS A 95 -2.43 18.01 4.74
C HIS A 95 -3.89 17.76 4.34
N LEU A 96 -4.60 18.80 3.90
CA LEU A 96 -6.03 18.74 3.57
C LEU A 96 -6.31 18.02 2.25
N GLU A 97 -5.37 18.07 1.31
CA GLU A 97 -5.48 17.39 0.03
C GLU A 97 -5.06 15.92 0.14
N ASP A 98 -5.26 15.17 -0.94
CA ASP A 98 -4.85 13.78 -1.02
C ASP A 98 -3.33 13.68 -1.12
N VAL A 99 -2.71 13.00 -0.15
CA VAL A 99 -1.26 12.88 -0.05
C VAL A 99 -0.66 12.05 -1.19
N GLU A 100 -1.44 11.17 -1.81
CA GLU A 100 -1.05 10.42 -3.02
C GLU A 100 -0.82 11.35 -4.23
N LYS A 101 -1.06 12.67 -4.10
CA LYS A 101 -0.76 13.69 -5.12
C LYS A 101 0.54 14.46 -4.84
N ILE A 102 1.21 14.23 -3.72
CA ILE A 102 2.48 14.92 -3.39
C ILE A 102 3.60 14.41 -4.31
N THR A 103 4.10 15.25 -5.21
CA THR A 103 5.09 14.89 -6.24
C THR A 103 6.44 14.40 -5.69
N HIS A 104 6.94 15.02 -4.61
CA HIS A 104 8.27 14.71 -4.05
C HIS A 104 8.24 14.71 -2.51
N PRO A 105 7.57 13.73 -1.89
CA PRO A 105 7.34 13.74 -0.44
C PRO A 105 8.64 13.67 0.35
N LYS A 106 9.60 12.87 -0.12
CA LYS A 106 10.95 12.77 0.46
C LYS A 106 11.74 14.08 0.45
N ASN A 107 11.69 14.83 -0.67
CA ASN A 107 12.33 16.15 -0.73
C ASN A 107 11.65 17.15 0.21
N ARG A 108 10.33 17.01 0.42
CA ARG A 108 9.60 17.81 1.40
C ARG A 108 10.05 17.49 2.84
N LEU A 109 10.24 16.21 3.19
CA LEU A 109 10.79 15.80 4.49
C LEU A 109 12.20 16.36 4.71
N LYS A 110 13.10 16.24 3.73
CA LYS A 110 14.48 16.76 3.82
C LYS A 110 14.54 18.29 3.95
N LYS A 111 13.57 19.01 3.40
CA LYS A 111 13.45 20.47 3.60
C LYS A 111 12.96 20.84 5.00
N LEU A 112 12.11 20.02 5.59
CA LEU A 112 11.56 20.24 6.93
C LEU A 112 12.59 19.91 8.02
N HIS A 113 13.34 18.84 7.81
CA HIS A 113 14.38 18.38 8.71
C HIS A 113 15.67 18.11 7.92
N PRO A 114 16.56 19.10 7.79
CA PRO A 114 17.87 18.91 7.16
C PRO A 114 18.66 17.85 7.94
N GLY A 115 18.76 16.65 7.38
CA GLY A 115 19.31 15.48 8.07
C GLY A 115 18.40 14.26 8.09
N PHE A 116 17.15 14.38 7.58
CA PHE A 116 16.19 13.28 7.56
C PHE A 116 16.79 11.96 7.05
N ASP A 117 16.84 10.97 7.93
CA ASP A 117 17.28 9.61 7.63
C ASP A 117 16.06 8.72 7.34
N GLU A 118 15.99 8.23 6.11
CA GLU A 118 14.83 7.49 5.62
C GLU A 118 14.59 6.18 6.36
N LYS A 119 15.64 5.58 6.91
CA LYS A 119 15.54 4.30 7.63
C LYS A 119 15.20 4.53 9.09
N GLU A 120 15.96 5.40 9.75
CA GLU A 120 15.81 5.65 11.18
C GLU A 120 14.55 6.50 11.45
N ASP A 121 14.49 7.70 10.89
CA ASP A 121 13.35 8.60 11.09
C ASP A 121 12.10 8.05 10.42
N GLY A 122 12.22 7.54 9.18
CA GLY A 122 11.09 6.93 8.48
C GLY A 122 10.51 5.74 9.23
N GLY A 123 11.37 4.89 9.81
CA GLY A 123 10.95 3.78 10.67
C GLY A 123 10.19 4.24 11.91
N GLU A 124 10.65 5.30 12.58
CA GLU A 124 9.97 5.88 13.75
C GLU A 124 8.65 6.56 13.38
N ILE A 125 8.58 7.23 12.23
CA ILE A 125 7.33 7.83 11.73
C ILE A 125 6.30 6.73 11.46
N ILE A 126 6.68 5.65 10.75
CA ILE A 126 5.77 4.53 10.44
C ILE A 126 5.15 3.94 11.71
N LYS A 127 5.94 3.73 12.77
CA LYS A 127 5.47 3.21 14.06
C LYS A 127 4.43 4.11 14.74
N ARG A 128 4.35 5.38 14.35
CA ARG A 128 3.47 6.39 14.95
C ARG A 128 2.31 6.77 14.05
N LEU A 129 2.26 6.28 12.81
CA LEU A 129 1.14 6.57 11.91
C LEU A 129 -0.15 6.01 12.48
N ARG A 130 -1.14 6.89 12.63
CA ARG A 130 -2.51 6.49 13.01
C ARG A 130 -3.26 6.10 11.75
N ILE A 131 -3.16 4.83 11.35
CA ILE A 131 -3.76 4.31 10.12
C ILE A 131 -5.28 4.54 10.10
N GLU A 132 -5.95 4.43 11.24
CA GLU A 132 -7.36 4.72 11.41
C GLU A 132 -7.70 6.15 11.04
N HIS A 133 -6.87 7.09 11.49
CA HIS A 133 -7.04 8.50 11.13
C HIS A 133 -6.85 8.71 9.62
N ILE A 134 -5.80 8.12 9.04
CA ILE A 134 -5.51 8.25 7.60
C ILE A 134 -6.66 7.69 6.77
N LEU A 135 -7.13 6.48 7.10
CA LEU A 135 -8.20 5.80 6.39
C LEU A 135 -9.60 6.34 6.70
N SER A 136 -9.81 7.13 7.76
CA SER A 136 -11.10 7.78 8.02
C SER A 136 -11.46 8.84 6.98
N ARG A 137 -10.48 9.34 6.23
CA ARG A 137 -10.69 10.26 5.11
C ARG A 137 -11.14 9.48 3.89
N SER A 138 -12.46 9.43 3.69
CA SER A 138 -13.09 8.64 2.62
C SER A 138 -12.77 9.14 1.20
N ASP A 139 -12.25 10.36 1.06
CA ASP A 139 -11.95 11.04 -0.21
C ASP A 139 -10.45 11.11 -0.56
N ALA A 140 -9.59 10.40 0.17
CA ALA A 140 -8.14 10.42 -0.01
C ALA A 140 -7.52 9.01 0.07
N CYS A 141 -6.24 8.88 -0.30
CA CYS A 141 -5.46 7.65 -0.14
C CYS A 141 -6.06 6.40 -0.81
N ALA A 142 -6.63 6.55 -2.01
CA ALA A 142 -7.37 5.49 -2.71
C ALA A 142 -6.58 4.18 -2.83
N SER A 143 -5.26 4.27 -3.05
CA SER A 143 -4.38 3.10 -3.21
C SER A 143 -4.17 2.37 -1.88
N LEU A 144 -3.90 3.11 -0.80
CA LEU A 144 -3.81 2.55 0.54
C LEU A 144 -5.13 1.92 0.99
N ARG A 145 -6.25 2.62 0.74
CA ARG A 145 -7.59 2.12 1.07
C ARG A 145 -7.90 0.79 0.38
N THR A 146 -7.52 0.67 -0.89
CA THR A 146 -7.72 -0.57 -1.66
C THR A 146 -6.87 -1.73 -1.13
N LEU A 147 -5.62 -1.45 -0.71
CA LEU A 147 -4.76 -2.42 -0.04
C LEU A 147 -5.40 -2.93 1.26
N PHE A 148 -5.80 -2.02 2.14
CA PHE A 148 -6.43 -2.40 3.41
C PHE A 148 -7.77 -3.09 3.21
N TYR A 149 -8.56 -2.68 2.22
CA TYR A 149 -9.83 -3.34 1.93
C TYR A 149 -9.63 -4.78 1.45
N TRP A 150 -8.60 -5.03 0.64
CA TRP A 150 -8.25 -6.39 0.25
C TRP A 150 -7.85 -7.25 1.47
N CYS A 151 -7.01 -6.72 2.36
CA CYS A 151 -6.65 -7.39 3.61
C CYS A 151 -7.89 -7.71 4.44
N TYR A 152 -8.82 -6.75 4.56
CA TYR A 152 -10.09 -6.94 5.25
C TYR A 152 -10.92 -8.07 4.64
N LYS A 153 -11.10 -8.09 3.31
CA LYS A 153 -11.82 -9.17 2.60
C LYS A 153 -11.20 -10.55 2.83
N VAL A 154 -9.87 -10.61 2.96
CA VAL A 154 -9.17 -11.84 3.28
C VAL A 154 -9.47 -12.28 4.72
N LEU A 155 -9.37 -11.36 5.68
CA LEU A 155 -9.66 -11.64 7.10
C LEU A 155 -11.12 -12.07 7.32
N GLN A 156 -12.07 -11.50 6.57
CA GLN A 156 -13.49 -11.93 6.62
C GLN A 156 -13.69 -13.40 6.25
N LYS A 157 -12.84 -13.98 5.39
CA LYS A 157 -12.93 -15.40 5.00
C LYS A 157 -12.43 -16.34 6.10
N TYR A 158 -11.59 -15.83 7.00
CA TYR A 158 -10.97 -16.58 8.09
C TYR A 158 -11.04 -15.75 9.38
N PRO A 159 -12.26 -15.50 9.90
CA PRO A 159 -12.46 -14.53 10.96
C PRO A 159 -11.73 -14.98 12.23
N GLN A 160 -10.76 -14.17 12.65
CA GLN A 160 -10.33 -14.10 14.04
C GLN A 160 -11.10 -12.94 14.65
N LEU A 161 -12.09 -13.24 15.49
CA LEU A 161 -13.05 -12.25 16.00
C LEU A 161 -12.33 -11.04 16.61
N ASP A 162 -11.33 -11.28 17.45
CA ASP A 162 -10.50 -10.25 18.08
C ASP A 162 -9.87 -9.27 17.06
N VAL A 163 -9.39 -9.79 15.91
CA VAL A 163 -8.76 -8.97 14.86
C VAL A 163 -9.79 -8.18 14.06
N LEU A 164 -10.99 -8.75 13.85
CA LEU A 164 -12.05 -8.08 13.08
C LEU A 164 -12.83 -7.07 13.91
N GLU A 165 -12.98 -7.28 15.21
CA GLU A 165 -13.62 -6.32 16.13
C GLU A 165 -12.82 -5.02 16.23
N ASP A 166 -11.49 -5.12 16.31
CA ASP A 166 -10.60 -3.96 16.26
C ASP A 166 -10.63 -3.26 14.88
N PHE A 167 -10.90 -4.03 13.83
CA PHE A 167 -10.91 -3.57 12.44
C PHE A 167 -12.32 -3.34 11.87
N SER A 168 -13.08 -2.40 12.46
CA SER A 168 -14.43 -2.07 11.99
C SER A 168 -14.44 -1.41 10.60
N VAL A 169 -15.23 -1.98 9.67
CA VAL A 169 -15.39 -1.49 8.28
C VAL A 169 -15.86 -0.06 8.20
N GLU A 170 -16.75 0.30 9.13
CA GLU A 170 -17.38 1.62 9.20
C GLU A 170 -16.34 2.69 9.49
N LYS A 171 -15.35 2.40 10.36
CA LYS A 171 -14.25 3.32 10.66
C LYS A 171 -13.39 3.66 9.44
N TYR A 172 -13.27 2.71 8.51
CA TYR A 172 -12.41 2.85 7.35
C TYR A 172 -13.16 3.18 6.07
N HIS A 173 -14.49 3.35 6.10
CA HIS A 173 -15.29 3.75 4.93
C HIS A 173 -15.11 2.88 3.66
N PHE A 174 -14.79 1.59 3.76
CA PHE A 174 -14.43 0.79 2.57
C PHE A 174 -15.55 0.66 1.52
N HIS A 175 -16.80 0.90 1.92
CA HIS A 175 -17.96 0.81 1.04
C HIS A 175 -18.33 2.12 0.36
N ASP A 176 -18.07 3.26 1.01
CA ASP A 176 -18.50 4.60 0.64
C ASP A 176 -17.34 5.55 0.31
N GLY A 177 -16.09 5.14 0.57
CA GLY A 177 -14.89 5.88 0.22
C GLY A 177 -14.29 5.50 -1.13
N ILE A 178 -13.32 6.30 -1.58
CA ILE A 178 -12.62 6.10 -2.84
C ILE A 178 -11.70 4.88 -2.79
N LEU A 179 -11.57 4.21 -3.93
CA LEU A 179 -10.70 3.06 -4.15
C LEU A 179 -9.91 3.27 -5.44
N SER A 180 -8.70 2.72 -5.50
CA SER A 180 -7.78 2.85 -6.63
C SER A 180 -8.37 2.19 -7.86
N ASP A 181 -8.52 2.97 -8.94
CA ASP A 181 -9.03 2.47 -10.22
C ASP A 181 -8.14 1.36 -10.82
N ILE A 182 -6.86 1.31 -10.44
CA ILE A 182 -5.92 0.31 -10.97
C ILE A 182 -6.09 -1.04 -10.26
N THR A 183 -6.18 -1.03 -8.93
CA THR A 183 -6.05 -2.27 -8.13
C THR A 183 -7.39 -2.80 -7.61
N ARG A 184 -8.46 -2.00 -7.64
CA ARG A 184 -9.79 -2.38 -7.12
C ARG A 184 -10.43 -3.61 -7.77
N HIS A 185 -10.01 -3.95 -8.98
CA HIS A 185 -10.53 -5.11 -9.71
C HIS A 185 -10.16 -6.47 -9.08
N GLN A 186 -9.30 -6.47 -8.05
CA GLN A 186 -8.87 -7.66 -7.31
C GLN A 186 -9.65 -7.91 -6.00
N LEU A 187 -10.58 -7.02 -5.63
CA LEU A 187 -11.36 -7.09 -4.39
C LEU A 187 -12.41 -8.21 -4.40
#